data_AF-A0A919D4X4-F1
#
_entry.id   AF-A0A919D4X4-F1
#
_cell.length_a   1.000
_cell.length_b   1.000
_cell.length_c   1.000
_cell.angle_alpha   90.00
_cell.angle_beta   90.00
_cell.angle_gamma   90.00
#
_symmetry.space_group_name_H-M   'P 1'
#
loop_
_entity.id
_entity.type
_entity.pdbx_description
1 polymer ?
#
loop_
_entity_poly.entity_id
_entity_poly.type
_entity_poly.pdbx_seq_one_letter_code
_entity_poly.pdbx_strand_id
1 'polypeptide(L)'
;MQLVDVCSQCNGRLGSGYTGNPRGLTARQPMLDLSLCNNRRAASHGRKAGPCSQRLSTLPTVAVPAELATLQQRVLAIADGAPVRLAGVSVTQAEFFASLRFIAGVVRLVATEEEAASCTSLPETAAAAFTCDQREWRQAGMGGMGGRVQACPPSAGHAAAVLALSEPILFAPDRRTFQDLLTMWMDRAAALGRLAGQGDPLRPLPRPACLEQFLHAAGVLSSRPRAKPAFTADQLPHLVDADDYAELIARHLPRTAAVGGRRLAALALARHAGADSWLHAATALDMNPVTAARATSTLEPRISDVSAFWRDIERLGTRIIERGLVDYAARRRVLADLSTVPHTALSAACQPLRYSVTVQRRRHSAAWIWQQFTGGDLREAPAYAPTLWAPTGMASVYDNGRRFTTTMPEPVADALTAYGNSLTADSLPQNGVA
;
A
#
# COMPACT_ATOMS: atom_id res chain seq x y z
N MET A 1 8.11 35.19 -15.58
CA MET A 1 7.14 35.27 -16.71
C MET A 1 6.34 33.98 -16.71
N GLN A 2 5.01 34.03 -16.81
CA GLN A 2 4.19 32.82 -16.85
C GLN A 2 4.28 32.15 -18.21
N LEU A 3 4.38 30.82 -18.21
CA LEU A 3 4.28 30.02 -19.44
C LEU A 3 2.87 30.09 -20.01
N VAL A 4 2.77 30.01 -21.34
CA VAL A 4 1.49 29.99 -22.07
C VAL A 4 1.00 28.55 -22.17
N ASP A 5 -0.30 28.32 -22.13
CA ASP A 5 -0.87 26.98 -22.22
C ASP A 5 -0.88 26.40 -23.63
N VAL A 6 -1.15 27.27 -24.60
CA VAL A 6 -1.45 26.89 -25.97
C VAL A 6 -0.47 27.58 -26.91
N CYS A 7 0.07 26.81 -27.84
CA CYS A 7 0.86 27.38 -28.92
C CYS A 7 -0.02 28.19 -29.86
N SER A 8 0.25 29.49 -30.00
CA SER A 8 -0.48 30.40 -30.90
C SER A 8 -0.46 29.96 -32.37
N GLN A 9 0.52 29.16 -32.78
CA GLN A 9 0.66 28.72 -34.17
C GLN A 9 -0.04 27.39 -34.48
N CYS A 10 -0.15 26.48 -33.52
CA CYS A 10 -0.79 25.17 -33.76
C CYS A 10 -2.04 24.91 -32.92
N ASN A 11 -2.41 25.84 -32.04
CA ASN A 11 -3.48 25.72 -31.06
C ASN A 11 -3.44 24.44 -30.20
N GLY A 12 -2.28 23.78 -30.17
CA GLY A 12 -2.04 22.60 -29.35
C GLY A 12 -1.43 23.00 -28.02
N ARG A 13 -1.76 22.25 -26.97
CA ARG A 13 -1.18 22.41 -25.64
C ARG A 13 0.33 22.20 -25.69
N LEU A 14 1.11 23.13 -25.12
CA LEU A 14 2.56 22.98 -25.07
C LEU A 14 2.92 21.69 -24.30
N GLY A 15 3.92 20.95 -24.79
CA GLY A 15 4.35 19.69 -24.19
C GLY A 15 3.58 18.43 -24.66
N SER A 16 2.45 18.58 -25.36
CA SER A 16 1.66 17.42 -25.83
C SER A 16 2.38 16.55 -26.86
N GLY A 17 3.25 17.13 -27.69
CA GLY A 17 4.10 16.41 -28.65
C GLY A 17 5.03 15.36 -28.04
N TYR A 18 5.30 15.41 -26.73
CA TYR A 18 6.19 14.49 -26.00
C TYR A 18 5.44 13.38 -25.25
N THR A 19 4.11 13.41 -25.23
CA THR A 19 3.27 12.42 -24.51
C THR A 19 2.96 11.16 -25.33
N GLY A 20 3.44 11.08 -26.57
CA GLY A 20 3.29 9.89 -27.39
C GLY A 20 4.19 8.76 -26.90
N ASN A 21 3.60 7.61 -26.51
CA ASN A 21 4.34 6.39 -26.20
C ASN A 21 5.41 6.13 -27.27
N PRO A 22 6.68 5.87 -26.90
CA PRO A 22 7.70 5.48 -27.86
C PRO A 22 7.23 4.20 -28.56
N ARG A 23 6.89 4.30 -29.85
CA ARG A 23 6.51 3.15 -30.66
C ARG A 23 7.76 2.34 -31.00
N GLY A 24 8.04 1.34 -30.17
CA GLY A 24 8.94 0.22 -30.47
C GLY A 24 10.44 0.55 -30.51
N LEU A 25 11.25 -0.48 -30.28
CA LEU A 25 12.72 -0.46 -30.21
C LEU A 25 13.43 -0.12 -31.54
N THR A 26 12.70 0.17 -32.62
CA THR A 26 13.23 0.33 -33.98
C THR A 26 13.00 1.70 -34.62
N ALA A 27 12.31 2.63 -33.97
CA ALA A 27 12.19 3.99 -34.49
C ALA A 27 13.39 4.83 -34.05
N ARG A 28 14.29 5.18 -34.98
CA ARG A 28 15.26 6.28 -34.79
C ARG A 28 14.48 7.48 -34.26
N GLN A 29 14.67 7.83 -32.99
CA GLN A 29 14.09 9.05 -32.43
C GLN A 29 14.73 10.22 -33.18
N PRO A 30 13.97 11.04 -33.93
CA PRO A 30 14.53 12.28 -34.42
C PRO A 30 14.92 13.11 -33.20
N MET A 31 16.16 13.61 -33.17
CA MET A 31 16.55 14.64 -32.20
C MET A 31 15.57 15.81 -32.37
N LEU A 32 14.68 15.98 -31.39
CA LEU A 32 13.74 17.07 -31.36
C LEU A 32 14.45 18.31 -30.80
N ASP A 33 14.35 19.43 -31.49
CA ASP A 33 14.80 20.71 -30.97
C ASP A 33 13.84 21.17 -29.86
N LEU A 34 14.29 21.10 -28.60
CA LEU A 34 13.50 21.43 -27.42
C LEU A 34 13.15 22.92 -27.32
N SER A 35 13.77 23.79 -28.14
CA SER A 35 13.39 25.20 -28.24
C SER A 35 12.10 25.43 -29.04
N LEU A 36 11.57 24.39 -29.68
CA LEU A 36 10.36 24.41 -30.50
C LEU A 36 9.19 23.71 -29.82
N CYS A 37 7.98 24.08 -30.23
CA CYS A 37 6.73 23.53 -29.73
C CYS A 37 6.58 22.01 -29.99
N ASN A 38 7.02 21.52 -31.15
CA ASN A 38 7.02 20.10 -31.55
C ASN A 38 5.67 19.36 -31.54
N ASN A 39 4.55 20.02 -31.24
CA ASN A 39 3.21 19.44 -31.41
C ASN A 39 2.97 19.04 -32.87
N ARG A 40 2.37 17.87 -33.11
CA ARG A 40 1.99 17.46 -34.47
C ARG A 40 0.86 18.35 -34.99
N ARG A 41 1.06 18.94 -36.17
CA ARG A 41 0.01 19.63 -36.92
C ARG A 41 -0.68 18.65 -37.86
N ALA A 42 -2.01 18.77 -37.96
CA ALA A 42 -2.77 18.12 -39.02
C ALA A 42 -2.30 18.66 -40.38
N ALA A 43 -2.36 17.81 -41.41
CA ALA A 43 -2.11 18.28 -42.77
C ALA A 43 -3.20 19.29 -43.16
N SER A 44 -2.80 20.46 -43.64
CA SER A 44 -3.69 21.46 -44.23
C SER A 44 -3.31 21.64 -45.71
N HIS A 45 -4.22 22.16 -46.55
CA HIS A 45 -3.97 22.35 -47.99
C HIS A 45 -2.59 22.95 -48.27
N GLY A 46 -1.73 22.19 -48.95
CA GLY A 46 -0.37 22.58 -49.34
C GLY A 46 0.75 22.31 -48.32
N ARG A 47 0.47 21.80 -47.11
CA ARG A 47 1.49 21.47 -46.10
C ARG A 47 1.35 20.04 -45.57
N LYS A 48 2.43 19.27 -45.63
CA LYS A 48 2.51 17.92 -45.04
C LYS A 48 2.35 18.02 -43.52
N ALA A 49 1.70 17.02 -42.92
CA ALA A 49 1.66 16.87 -41.46
C ALA A 49 3.09 16.82 -40.90
N GLY A 50 3.35 17.59 -39.84
CA GLY A 50 4.70 17.75 -39.30
C GLY A 50 4.71 18.44 -37.92
N PRO A 51 5.86 18.46 -37.24
CA PRO A 51 6.00 19.11 -35.94
C PRO A 51 5.84 20.64 -36.06
N CYS A 52 5.27 21.22 -35.02
CA CYS A 52 5.07 22.66 -34.88
C CYS A 52 6.43 23.37 -34.70
N SER A 53 6.75 24.28 -35.62
CA SER A 53 8.01 25.04 -35.64
C SER A 53 7.97 26.34 -34.81
N GLN A 54 6.93 26.57 -34.01
CA GLN A 54 6.84 27.74 -33.14
C GLN A 54 7.96 27.70 -32.11
N ARG A 55 8.80 28.74 -32.06
CA ARG A 55 9.79 28.92 -31.00
C ARG A 55 9.09 29.23 -29.68
N LEU A 56 9.48 28.52 -28.62
CA LEU A 56 8.92 28.73 -27.29
C LEU A 56 9.30 30.10 -26.72
N SER A 57 10.49 30.60 -27.06
CA SER A 57 11.00 31.90 -26.59
C SER A 57 10.25 33.12 -27.14
N THR A 58 9.46 32.96 -28.20
CA THR A 58 8.71 34.06 -28.83
C THR A 58 7.23 34.02 -28.49
N LEU A 59 6.80 33.10 -27.61
CA LEU A 59 5.42 33.05 -27.15
C LEU A 59 5.11 34.24 -26.23
N PRO A 60 3.90 34.82 -26.33
CA PRO A 60 3.51 35.97 -25.51
C PRO A 60 3.38 35.56 -24.05
N THR A 61 4.31 35.98 -23.20
CA THR A 61 4.30 35.65 -21.77
C THR A 61 3.44 36.62 -20.97
N VAL A 62 2.80 36.13 -19.91
CA VAL A 62 2.11 36.98 -18.94
C VAL A 62 3.11 37.43 -17.87
N ALA A 63 3.07 38.70 -17.50
CA ALA A 63 3.83 39.21 -16.37
C ALA A 63 3.36 38.52 -15.08
N VAL A 64 4.31 38.13 -14.22
CA VAL A 64 4.02 37.49 -12.93
C VAL A 64 4.71 38.29 -11.84
N PRO A 65 4.20 38.20 -10.58
CA PRO A 65 4.90 38.75 -9.43
C PRO A 65 6.36 38.31 -9.37
N ALA A 66 7.23 39.19 -8.85
CA ALA A 66 8.68 38.97 -8.82
C ALA A 66 9.04 37.73 -7.99
N GLU A 67 8.27 37.46 -6.94
CA GLU A 67 8.39 36.30 -6.05
C GLU A 67 8.18 35.00 -6.84
N LEU A 68 7.11 34.92 -7.63
CA LEU A 68 6.82 33.75 -8.45
C LEU A 68 7.85 33.57 -9.57
N ALA A 69 8.32 34.67 -10.18
CA ALA A 69 9.40 34.59 -11.16
C ALA A 69 10.70 34.05 -10.54
N THR A 70 11.03 34.48 -9.33
CA THR A 70 12.20 34.03 -8.57
C THR A 70 12.07 32.54 -8.21
N LEU A 71 10.89 32.12 -7.76
CA LEU A 71 10.59 30.71 -7.47
C LEU A 71 10.74 29.83 -8.72
N GLN A 72 10.22 30.27 -9.87
CA GLN A 72 10.37 29.57 -11.14
C GLN A 72 11.84 29.44 -11.55
N GLN A 73 12.61 30.53 -11.47
CA GLN A 73 14.04 30.53 -11.77
C GLN A 73 14.81 29.61 -10.83
N ARG A 74 14.46 29.56 -9.55
CA ARG A 74 15.09 28.66 -8.58
C ARG A 74 14.86 27.19 -8.94
N VAL A 75 13.63 26.81 -9.31
CA VAL A 75 13.33 25.44 -9.75
C VAL A 75 14.08 25.08 -11.05
N LEU A 76 14.19 26.01 -12.00
CA LEU A 76 14.95 25.82 -13.23
C LEU A 76 16.45 25.67 -12.95
N ALA A 77 17.02 26.50 -12.08
CA ALA A 77 18.41 26.37 -11.67
C ALA A 77 18.69 24.98 -11.04
N ILE A 78 17.75 24.45 -10.25
CA ILE A 78 17.87 23.08 -9.71
C ILE A 78 17.82 22.04 -10.83
N ALA A 79 16.97 22.22 -11.84
CA ALA A 79 16.98 21.35 -13.03
C ALA A 79 18.34 21.38 -13.76
N ASP A 80 19.00 22.54 -13.78
CA ASP A 80 20.30 22.76 -14.44
C ASP A 80 21.52 22.32 -13.59
N GLY A 81 21.33 21.89 -12.35
CA GLY A 81 22.41 21.34 -11.50
C GLY A 81 22.67 22.11 -10.21
N ALA A 82 21.91 23.17 -9.93
CA ALA A 82 22.12 23.94 -8.72
C ALA A 82 21.87 23.08 -7.46
N PRO A 83 22.69 23.25 -6.41
CA PRO A 83 22.53 22.52 -5.17
C PRO A 83 21.18 22.87 -4.51
N VAL A 84 20.51 21.86 -3.98
CA VAL A 84 19.21 22.00 -3.34
C VAL A 84 19.18 21.27 -2.01
N ARG A 85 18.42 21.82 -1.07
CA ARG A 85 18.16 21.22 0.24
C ARG A 85 16.67 21.05 0.46
N LEU A 86 16.29 19.95 1.10
CA LEU A 86 14.96 19.70 1.65
C LEU A 86 15.11 19.45 3.14
N ALA A 87 14.31 20.15 3.96
CA ALA A 87 14.35 20.02 5.42
C ALA A 87 15.77 20.19 6.02
N GLY A 88 16.58 21.08 5.42
CA GLY A 88 17.97 21.33 5.80
C GLY A 88 19.01 20.33 5.26
N VAL A 89 18.59 19.23 4.62
CA VAL A 89 19.46 18.17 4.09
C VAL A 89 19.65 18.34 2.59
N SER A 90 20.87 18.21 2.09
CA SER A 90 21.14 18.23 0.65
C SER A 90 20.53 17.00 -0.02
N VAL A 91 19.83 17.21 -1.15
CA VAL A 91 19.22 16.14 -1.93
C VAL A 91 19.65 16.21 -3.39
N THR A 92 19.55 15.09 -4.09
CA THR A 92 19.77 15.05 -5.54
C THR A 92 18.64 15.77 -6.29
N GLN A 93 18.90 16.14 -7.55
CA GLN A 93 17.87 16.72 -8.42
C GLN A 93 16.66 15.78 -8.56
N ALA A 94 16.91 14.48 -8.75
CA ALA A 94 15.86 13.48 -8.90
C ALA A 94 14.97 13.40 -7.64
N GLU A 95 15.57 13.43 -6.46
CA GLU A 95 14.83 13.46 -5.19
C GLU A 95 14.04 14.75 -4.99
N PHE A 96 14.59 15.90 -5.40
CA PHE A 96 13.88 17.16 -5.36
C PHE A 96 12.63 17.13 -6.27
N PHE A 97 12.76 16.68 -7.52
CA PHE A 97 11.62 16.62 -8.43
C PHE A 97 10.60 15.55 -8.06
N ALA A 98 11.03 14.44 -7.46
CA ALA A 98 10.13 13.47 -6.84
C ALA A 98 9.34 14.11 -5.68
N SER A 99 10.02 14.89 -4.83
CA SER A 99 9.41 15.62 -3.70
C SER A 99 8.44 16.70 -4.15
N LEU A 100 8.82 17.50 -5.15
CA LEU A 100 7.94 18.48 -5.79
C LEU A 100 6.70 17.79 -6.35
N ARG A 101 6.84 16.66 -7.04
CA ARG A 101 5.69 15.91 -7.58
C ARG A 101 4.75 15.43 -6.47
N PHE A 102 5.30 14.89 -5.39
CA PHE A 102 4.51 14.41 -4.25
C PHE A 102 3.78 15.57 -3.56
N ILE A 103 4.50 16.62 -3.18
CA ILE A 103 3.94 17.80 -2.50
C ILE A 103 2.91 18.51 -3.39
N ALA A 104 3.17 18.65 -4.69
CA ALA A 104 2.20 19.20 -5.64
C ALA A 104 0.89 18.38 -5.66
N GLY A 105 0.99 17.06 -5.55
CA GLY A 105 -0.18 16.19 -5.44
C GLY A 105 -0.94 16.39 -4.12
N VAL A 106 -0.24 16.53 -3.00
CA VAL A 106 -0.85 16.87 -1.69
C VAL A 106 -1.53 18.23 -1.76
N VAL A 107 -0.86 19.25 -2.31
CA VAL A 107 -1.38 20.61 -2.45
C VAL A 107 -2.68 20.62 -3.24
N ARG A 108 -2.72 19.93 -4.38
CA ARG A 108 -3.93 19.82 -5.19
C ARG A 108 -5.06 19.09 -4.48
N LEU A 109 -4.74 18.20 -3.54
CA LEU A 109 -5.75 17.49 -2.77
C LEU A 109 -6.37 18.34 -1.64
N VAL A 110 -5.56 19.13 -0.92
CA VAL A 110 -6.00 19.70 0.36
C VAL A 110 -5.95 21.22 0.45
N ALA A 111 -5.31 21.93 -0.50
CA ALA A 111 -5.27 23.39 -0.44
C ALA A 111 -6.67 23.97 -0.64
N THR A 112 -6.97 25.07 0.05
CA THR A 112 -8.26 25.74 -0.05
C THR A 112 -8.25 26.90 -1.05
N GLU A 113 -9.45 27.34 -1.46
CA GLU A 113 -9.62 28.56 -2.26
C GLU A 113 -9.09 29.80 -1.50
N GLU A 114 -9.22 29.81 -0.17
CA GLU A 114 -8.74 30.88 0.71
C GLU A 114 -7.20 30.94 0.76
N GLU A 115 -6.53 29.78 0.78
CA GLU A 115 -5.06 29.71 0.74
C GLU A 115 -4.51 30.18 -0.61
N ALA A 116 -5.20 29.86 -1.71
CA ALA A 116 -4.84 30.40 -3.03
C ALA A 116 -5.06 31.91 -3.12
N ALA A 117 -6.15 32.43 -2.53
CA ALA A 117 -6.47 33.86 -2.54
C ALA A 117 -5.56 34.70 -1.62
N SER A 118 -5.08 34.13 -0.52
CA SER A 118 -4.19 34.80 0.44
C SER A 118 -2.70 34.69 0.08
N CYS A 119 -2.35 33.92 -0.95
CA CYS A 119 -0.98 33.75 -1.41
C CYS A 119 -0.52 34.97 -2.22
N THR A 120 0.25 35.87 -1.60
CA THR A 120 0.72 37.13 -2.19
C THR A 120 1.61 36.95 -3.42
N SER A 121 2.28 35.81 -3.54
CA SER A 121 3.11 35.47 -4.71
C SER A 121 2.27 35.06 -5.93
N LEU A 122 0.96 34.86 -5.80
CA LEU A 122 0.11 34.43 -6.90
C LEU A 122 -0.59 35.59 -7.62
N PRO A 123 -0.49 35.68 -8.97
CA PRO A 123 -1.36 36.56 -9.72
C PRO A 123 -2.81 36.07 -9.66
N GLU A 124 -3.77 36.99 -9.72
CA GLU A 124 -5.21 36.70 -9.66
C GLU A 124 -5.64 35.63 -10.69
N THR A 125 -5.04 35.64 -11.88
CA THR A 125 -5.31 34.67 -12.94
C THR A 125 -4.90 33.25 -12.57
N ALA A 126 -3.79 33.07 -11.83
CA ALA A 126 -3.34 31.76 -11.35
C ALA A 126 -4.20 31.28 -10.17
N ALA A 127 -4.53 32.17 -9.24
CA ALA A 127 -5.44 31.86 -8.14
C ALA A 127 -6.83 31.44 -8.67
N ALA A 128 -7.38 32.16 -9.66
CA ALA A 128 -8.63 31.80 -10.31
C ALA A 128 -8.56 30.43 -11.02
N ALA A 129 -7.45 30.13 -11.71
CA ALA A 129 -7.25 28.83 -12.35
C ALA A 129 -7.18 27.67 -11.35
N PHE A 130 -6.60 27.90 -10.16
CA PHE A 130 -6.60 26.92 -9.08
C PHE A 130 -7.99 26.68 -8.51
N THR A 131 -8.69 27.77 -8.17
CA THR A 131 -10.06 27.73 -7.64
C THR A 131 -11.04 27.08 -8.60
N CYS A 132 -10.91 27.34 -9.90
CA CYS A 132 -11.76 26.69 -10.91
C CYS A 132 -11.56 25.17 -10.93
N ASP A 133 -10.31 24.69 -10.93
CA ASP A 133 -10.01 23.24 -10.89
C ASP A 133 -10.52 22.61 -9.59
N GLN A 134 -10.36 23.28 -8.44
CA GLN A 134 -10.90 22.80 -7.15
C GLN A 134 -12.43 22.66 -7.17
N ARG A 135 -13.14 23.62 -7.78
CA ARG A 135 -14.60 23.55 -7.94
C ARG A 135 -15.01 22.40 -8.85
N GLU A 136 -14.33 22.24 -9.99
CA GLU A 136 -14.55 21.11 -10.89
C GLU A 136 -14.27 19.76 -10.21
N TRP A 137 -13.27 19.69 -9.32
CA TRP A 137 -12.98 18.51 -8.50
C TRP A 137 -14.11 18.19 -7.53
N ARG A 138 -14.67 19.19 -6.85
CA ARG A 138 -15.81 18.99 -5.94
C ARG A 138 -17.09 18.62 -6.69
N GLN A 139 -17.30 19.16 -7.89
CA GLN A 139 -18.50 18.91 -8.71
C GLN A 139 -18.47 17.56 -9.44
N ALA A 140 -17.30 17.07 -9.87
CA ALA A 140 -17.17 15.81 -10.61
C ALA A 140 -17.46 14.55 -9.77
N GLY A 141 -17.70 14.69 -8.46
CA GLY A 141 -17.88 13.59 -7.53
C GLY A 141 -16.55 12.87 -7.19
N MET A 142 -16.57 12.08 -6.12
CA MET A 142 -15.36 11.48 -5.53
C MET A 142 -14.70 10.39 -6.42
N GLY A 143 -15.40 9.88 -7.44
CA GLY A 143 -14.88 8.87 -8.36
C GLY A 143 -13.74 9.40 -9.24
N GLY A 144 -12.51 8.92 -9.04
CA GLY A 144 -11.36 9.26 -9.89
C GLY A 144 -10.33 10.21 -9.28
N MET A 145 -10.42 10.52 -7.97
CA MET A 145 -9.44 11.37 -7.26
C MET A 145 -7.99 10.96 -7.52
N GLY A 146 -7.69 9.66 -7.47
CA GLY A 146 -6.32 9.16 -7.65
C GLY A 146 -5.69 9.47 -9.02
N GLY A 147 -6.49 9.42 -10.10
CA GLY A 147 -6.01 9.76 -11.44
C GLY A 147 -5.76 11.26 -11.62
N ARG A 148 -6.56 12.11 -10.95
CA ARG A 148 -6.42 13.56 -11.04
C ARG A 148 -5.24 14.09 -10.23
N VAL A 149 -4.94 13.49 -9.08
CA VAL A 149 -3.75 13.83 -8.26
C VAL A 149 -2.44 13.53 -8.99
N GLN A 150 -2.40 12.48 -9.83
CA GLN A 150 -1.26 12.17 -10.70
C GLN A 150 -1.19 13.02 -11.98
N ALA A 151 -2.31 13.58 -12.44
CA ALA A 151 -2.39 14.30 -13.70
C ALA A 151 -1.53 15.56 -13.66
N CYS A 152 -0.95 15.95 -14.81
CA CYS A 152 -0.30 17.25 -14.91
C CYS A 152 -1.33 18.37 -14.69
N PRO A 153 -0.95 19.51 -14.06
CA PRO A 153 -1.78 20.71 -13.98
C PRO A 153 -2.45 21.03 -15.31
N PRO A 154 -3.76 21.32 -15.40
CA PRO A 154 -4.45 21.51 -16.68
C PRO A 154 -3.98 22.76 -17.43
N SER A 155 -3.48 23.76 -16.70
CA SER A 155 -2.98 25.02 -17.23
C SER A 155 -1.69 25.48 -16.51
N ALA A 156 -0.99 26.46 -17.10
CA ALA A 156 0.16 27.15 -16.55
C ALA A 156 -0.26 28.09 -15.41
N GLY A 157 -1.50 28.59 -15.46
CA GLY A 157 -2.22 29.17 -14.32
C GLY A 157 -2.20 28.25 -13.12
N HIS A 158 -2.72 27.04 -13.31
CA HIS A 158 -2.79 26.04 -12.25
C HIS A 158 -1.41 25.54 -11.82
N ALA A 159 -0.47 25.36 -12.74
CA ALA A 159 0.90 24.95 -12.42
C ALA A 159 1.62 25.99 -11.55
N ALA A 160 1.46 27.28 -11.87
CA ALA A 160 2.00 28.37 -11.07
C ALA A 160 1.39 28.40 -9.66
N ALA A 161 0.07 28.24 -9.55
CA ALA A 161 -0.63 28.14 -8.27
C ALA A 161 -0.10 27.01 -7.39
N VAL A 162 -0.03 25.79 -7.94
CA VAL A 162 0.46 24.62 -7.21
C VAL A 162 1.92 24.79 -6.80
N LEU A 163 2.77 25.40 -7.66
CA LEU A 163 4.16 25.66 -7.32
C LEU A 163 4.29 26.66 -6.17
N ALA A 164 3.58 27.78 -6.21
CA ALA A 164 3.62 28.78 -5.14
C ALA A 164 3.08 28.22 -3.81
N LEU A 165 1.99 27.46 -3.85
CA LEU A 165 1.43 26.81 -2.66
C LEU A 165 2.34 25.70 -2.10
N SER A 166 3.19 25.09 -2.94
CA SER A 166 4.18 24.09 -2.52
C SER A 166 5.46 24.72 -1.94
N GLU A 167 5.73 25.99 -2.24
CA GLU A 167 6.95 26.70 -1.86
C GLU A 167 7.26 26.63 -0.35
N PRO A 168 6.29 26.91 0.56
CA PRO A 168 6.59 26.95 2.00
C PRO A 168 7.10 25.62 2.54
N ILE A 169 6.67 24.50 1.95
CA ILE A 169 7.13 23.16 2.31
C ILE A 169 8.48 22.88 1.65
N LEU A 170 8.57 23.04 0.32
CA LEU A 170 9.77 22.67 -0.44
C LEU A 170 11.01 23.46 -0.03
N PHE A 171 10.82 24.72 0.38
CA PHE A 171 11.91 25.61 0.74
C PHE A 171 11.85 26.05 2.20
N ALA A 172 11.22 25.23 3.06
CA ALA A 172 11.24 25.43 4.50
C ALA A 172 12.68 25.62 5.00
N PRO A 173 12.93 26.62 5.87
CA PRO A 173 14.28 27.00 6.29
C PRO A 173 14.96 25.93 7.14
N ASP A 174 14.17 25.15 7.87
CA ASP A 174 14.66 24.11 8.76
C ASP A 174 13.75 22.88 8.79
N ARG A 175 14.27 21.82 9.43
CA ARG A 175 13.62 20.51 9.54
C ARG A 175 12.27 20.58 10.26
N ARG A 176 12.15 21.43 11.29
CA ARG A 176 10.95 21.52 12.11
C ARG A 176 9.84 22.21 11.34
N THR A 177 10.11 23.36 10.71
CA THR A 177 9.13 24.04 9.86
C THR A 177 8.66 23.13 8.72
N PHE A 178 9.58 22.39 8.10
CA PHE A 178 9.23 21.39 7.09
C PHE A 178 8.25 20.34 7.64
N GLN A 179 8.56 19.74 8.79
CA GLN A 179 7.74 18.71 9.40
C GLN A 179 6.36 19.25 9.81
N ASP A 180 6.30 20.42 10.44
CA ASP A 180 5.05 21.01 10.95
C ASP A 180 4.10 21.31 9.78
N LEU A 181 4.62 21.92 8.70
CA LEU A 181 3.84 22.17 7.49
C LEU A 181 3.41 20.87 6.82
N LEU A 182 4.34 19.94 6.58
CA LEU A 182 3.98 18.67 5.94
C LEU A 182 2.92 17.91 6.75
N THR A 183 3.06 17.86 8.07
CA THR A 183 2.08 17.21 8.97
C THR A 183 0.70 17.84 8.84
N MET A 184 0.63 19.17 8.88
CA MET A 184 -0.64 19.90 8.74
C MET A 184 -1.36 19.59 7.41
N TRP A 185 -0.63 19.59 6.29
CA TRP A 185 -1.19 19.29 4.97
C TRP A 185 -1.63 17.82 4.87
N MET A 186 -0.83 16.93 5.44
CA MET A 186 -1.13 15.51 5.45
C MET A 186 -2.35 15.20 6.36
N ASP A 187 -2.49 15.82 7.53
CA ASP A 187 -3.65 15.63 8.41
C ASP A 187 -4.97 16.00 7.72
N ARG A 188 -4.95 17.06 6.89
CA ARG A 188 -6.07 17.45 6.04
C ARG A 188 -6.36 16.40 4.96
N ALA A 189 -5.32 15.82 4.34
CA ALA A 189 -5.48 14.74 3.35
C ALA A 189 -6.15 13.51 3.98
N ALA A 190 -5.74 13.14 5.19
CA ALA A 190 -6.39 12.07 5.95
C ALA A 190 -7.85 12.40 6.29
N ALA A 191 -8.16 13.66 6.64
CA ALA A 191 -9.54 14.08 6.93
C ALA A 191 -10.46 13.92 5.72
N LEU A 192 -9.99 14.24 4.51
CA LEU A 192 -10.74 14.04 3.27
C LEU A 192 -10.99 12.54 2.99
N GLY A 193 -9.99 11.68 3.22
CA GLY A 193 -10.15 10.23 3.08
C GLY A 193 -11.22 9.65 4.02
N ARG A 194 -11.33 10.18 5.25
CA ARG A 194 -12.35 9.74 6.24
C ARG A 194 -13.78 10.13 5.83
N LEU A 195 -13.98 11.28 5.19
CA LEU A 195 -15.30 11.73 4.74
C LEU A 195 -15.79 10.98 3.48
N ALA A 196 -14.87 10.42 2.71
CA ALA A 196 -15.14 9.86 1.38
C ALA A 196 -15.63 8.41 1.37
N GLY A 197 -15.29 7.61 2.39
CA GLY A 197 -15.42 6.15 2.34
C GLY A 197 -14.61 5.50 1.19
N GLN A 198 -13.73 6.25 0.54
CA GLN A 198 -12.84 5.80 -0.53
C GLN A 198 -11.41 5.72 0.01
N GLY A 199 -10.65 4.75 -0.48
CA GLY A 199 -9.28 4.50 -0.03
C GLY A 199 -8.34 5.72 -0.20
N ASP A 200 -7.13 5.59 0.34
CA ASP A 200 -6.10 6.64 0.34
C ASP A 200 -5.96 7.36 -1.04
N PRO A 201 -6.34 8.66 -1.14
CA PRO A 201 -6.29 9.42 -2.39
C PRO A 201 -4.86 9.74 -2.85
N LEU A 202 -3.88 9.67 -1.94
CA LEU A 202 -2.46 9.85 -2.24
C LEU A 202 -1.77 8.54 -2.62
N ARG A 203 -2.43 7.38 -2.45
CA ARG A 203 -1.89 6.05 -2.82
C ARG A 203 -1.25 5.99 -4.22
N PRO A 204 -1.77 6.66 -5.26
CA PRO A 204 -1.15 6.61 -6.57
C PRO A 204 0.15 7.42 -6.69
N LEU A 205 0.43 8.35 -5.77
CA LEU A 205 1.65 9.15 -5.84
C LEU A 205 2.86 8.33 -5.35
N PRO A 206 3.95 8.24 -6.15
CA PRO A 206 5.18 7.64 -5.69
C PRO A 206 5.75 8.47 -4.53
N ARG A 207 6.13 7.80 -3.45
CA ARG A 207 6.72 8.44 -2.27
C ARG A 207 8.23 8.62 -2.48
N PRO A 208 8.76 9.84 -2.36
CA PRO A 208 10.19 10.06 -2.45
C PRO A 208 10.89 9.55 -1.19
N ALA A 209 11.95 8.76 -1.36
CA ALA A 209 12.71 8.18 -0.23
C ALA A 209 13.19 9.23 0.77
N CYS A 210 13.59 10.42 0.29
CA CYS A 210 14.04 11.53 1.13
C CYS A 210 12.92 12.12 2.02
N LEU A 211 11.65 11.88 1.68
CA LEU A 211 10.49 12.35 2.45
C LEU A 211 9.93 11.30 3.42
N GLU A 212 10.26 10.02 3.26
CA GLU A 212 9.67 8.92 4.05
C GLU A 212 9.75 9.16 5.56
N GLN A 213 10.90 9.59 6.08
CA GLN A 213 11.06 9.90 7.50
C GLN A 213 10.09 10.97 8.03
N PHE A 214 9.71 11.93 7.17
CA PHE A 214 8.79 13.00 7.54
C PHE A 214 7.33 12.59 7.37
N LEU A 215 7.04 11.79 6.33
CA LEU A 215 5.71 11.21 6.08
C LEU A 215 5.31 10.24 7.19
N HIS A 216 6.26 9.47 7.70
CA HIS A 216 6.08 8.64 8.89
C HIS A 216 5.74 9.47 10.13
N ALA A 217 6.47 10.56 10.38
CA ALA A 217 6.23 11.45 11.51
C ALA A 217 4.91 12.24 11.38
N ALA A 218 4.49 12.56 10.16
CA ALA A 218 3.25 13.25 9.84
C ALA A 218 1.99 12.39 10.05
N GLY A 219 2.14 11.12 10.47
CA GLY A 219 1.01 10.29 10.93
C GLY A 219 -0.01 9.89 9.87
N VAL A 220 0.26 10.19 8.60
CA VAL A 220 -0.75 10.18 7.55
C VAL A 220 -0.29 9.33 6.38
N LEU A 221 -1.09 8.27 6.21
CA LEU A 221 -1.21 7.39 5.05
C LEU A 221 -0.12 6.33 4.99
N SER A 222 -0.45 5.24 5.68
CA SER A 222 0.27 4.00 6.03
C SER A 222 1.45 4.19 6.99
N SER A 223 1.41 3.48 8.11
CA SER A 223 2.48 3.35 9.12
C SER A 223 2.82 4.62 9.91
N ARG A 224 2.19 4.75 11.09
CA ARG A 224 2.93 5.20 12.28
C ARG A 224 4.30 4.50 12.28
N PRO A 225 5.44 5.18 12.48
CA PRO A 225 6.60 4.53 13.09
C PRO A 225 6.23 4.32 14.56
N ARG A 226 5.38 3.33 14.81
CA ARG A 226 5.40 2.67 16.11
C ARG A 226 6.77 2.01 16.21
N ALA A 227 7.36 2.01 17.40
CA ALA A 227 8.53 1.18 17.69
C ALA A 227 8.35 -0.15 16.97
N LYS A 228 9.32 -0.49 16.11
CA LYS A 228 9.27 -1.72 15.30
C LYS A 228 8.80 -2.82 16.23
N PRO A 229 7.64 -3.45 15.99
CA PRO A 229 7.11 -4.41 16.93
C PRO A 229 8.19 -5.45 17.16
N ALA A 230 8.29 -5.98 18.38
CA ALA A 230 9.29 -6.97 18.74
C ALA A 230 9.07 -8.33 18.04
N PHE A 231 8.27 -8.37 16.96
CA PHE A 231 7.99 -9.55 16.18
C PHE A 231 8.10 -9.33 14.66
N THR A 232 8.36 -10.41 13.93
CA THR A 232 8.37 -10.47 12.46
C THR A 232 7.16 -11.26 11.93
N ALA A 233 6.97 -11.26 10.61
CA ALA A 233 5.91 -12.06 9.97
C ALA A 233 6.09 -13.58 10.19
N ASP A 234 7.32 -14.04 10.41
CA ASP A 234 7.62 -15.45 10.71
C ASP A 234 6.94 -15.91 11.99
N GLN A 235 6.70 -14.97 12.91
CA GLN A 235 6.10 -15.22 14.21
C GLN A 235 4.58 -15.07 14.23
N LEU A 236 3.96 -14.96 13.05
CA LEU A 236 2.52 -14.81 12.93
C LEU A 236 1.85 -16.08 12.39
N PRO A 237 0.69 -16.47 12.95
CA PRO A 237 -0.12 -17.53 12.39
C PRO A 237 -0.82 -17.07 11.10
N HIS A 238 -1.27 -18.02 10.28
CA HIS A 238 -2.10 -17.73 9.10
C HIS A 238 -3.51 -17.24 9.47
N LEU A 239 -4.02 -17.65 10.64
CA LEU A 239 -5.25 -17.18 11.25
C LEU A 239 -4.96 -16.73 12.69
N VAL A 240 -5.30 -15.48 13.00
CA VAL A 240 -5.29 -14.98 14.39
C VAL A 240 -6.14 -15.87 15.29
N ASP A 241 -5.84 -15.98 16.57
CA ASP A 241 -6.64 -16.74 17.53
C ASP A 241 -8.14 -16.35 17.50
N ALA A 242 -9.02 -17.31 17.79
CA ALA A 242 -10.46 -17.11 17.68
C ALA A 242 -10.99 -16.10 18.71
N ASP A 243 -10.48 -16.17 19.95
CA ASP A 243 -10.95 -15.33 21.06
C ASP A 243 -10.43 -13.90 20.90
N ASP A 244 -9.16 -13.76 20.52
CA ASP A 244 -8.59 -12.45 20.17
C ASP A 244 -9.36 -11.77 19.04
N TYR A 245 -9.73 -12.53 18.00
CA TYR A 245 -10.53 -11.99 16.91
C TYR A 245 -11.92 -11.56 17.40
N ALA A 246 -12.60 -12.40 18.18
CA ALA A 246 -13.93 -12.10 18.69
C ALA A 246 -13.94 -10.83 19.56
N GLU A 247 -12.93 -10.67 20.40
CA GLU A 247 -12.83 -9.55 21.34
C GLU A 247 -12.40 -8.24 20.67
N LEU A 248 -11.36 -8.28 19.83
CA LEU A 248 -10.72 -7.06 19.32
C LEU A 248 -11.19 -6.69 17.90
N ILE A 249 -11.42 -7.68 17.03
CA ILE A 249 -11.50 -7.45 15.58
C ILE A 249 -12.90 -7.60 15.02
N ALA A 250 -13.71 -8.53 15.51
CA ALA A 250 -15.01 -8.89 14.94
C ALA A 250 -15.96 -7.69 14.79
N ARG A 251 -15.88 -6.72 15.73
CA ARG A 251 -16.67 -5.47 15.70
C ARG A 251 -16.44 -4.61 14.46
N HIS A 252 -15.26 -4.68 13.86
CA HIS A 252 -14.89 -3.92 12.65
C HIS A 252 -15.37 -4.58 11.36
N LEU A 253 -15.80 -5.84 11.43
CA LEU A 253 -16.17 -6.66 10.28
C LEU A 253 -17.55 -7.31 10.49
N PRO A 254 -18.62 -6.51 10.71
CA PRO A 254 -19.95 -7.05 10.98
C PRO A 254 -20.41 -7.94 9.83
N ARG A 255 -21.05 -9.07 10.15
CA ARG A 255 -21.55 -10.07 9.16
C ARG A 255 -20.42 -10.68 8.31
N THR A 256 -19.26 -10.92 8.89
CA THR A 256 -18.14 -11.60 8.24
C THR A 256 -17.90 -12.96 8.90
N ALA A 257 -17.72 -14.01 8.10
CA ALA A 257 -17.32 -15.31 8.62
C ALA A 257 -15.96 -15.20 9.33
N ALA A 258 -15.86 -15.76 10.55
CA ALA A 258 -14.70 -15.59 11.42
C ALA A 258 -13.37 -15.94 10.72
N VAL A 259 -13.33 -17.00 9.93
CA VAL A 259 -12.12 -17.39 9.17
C VAL A 259 -11.61 -16.27 8.27
N GLY A 260 -12.49 -15.58 7.55
CA GLY A 260 -12.11 -14.47 6.68
C GLY A 260 -11.58 -13.27 7.45
N GLY A 261 -12.24 -12.92 8.57
CA GLY A 261 -11.80 -11.82 9.43
C GLY A 261 -10.49 -12.10 10.16
N ARG A 262 -10.31 -13.32 10.69
CA ARG A 262 -9.07 -13.78 11.33
C ARG A 262 -7.88 -13.76 10.37
N ARG A 263 -8.13 -14.11 9.10
CA ARG A 263 -7.13 -14.03 8.02
C ARG A 263 -6.76 -12.60 7.68
N LEU A 264 -7.74 -11.70 7.57
CA LEU A 264 -7.47 -10.28 7.36
C LEU A 264 -6.65 -9.69 8.52
N ALA A 265 -6.95 -10.09 9.76
CA ALA A 265 -6.21 -9.67 10.94
C ALA A 265 -4.75 -10.15 10.92
N ALA A 266 -4.50 -11.39 10.50
CA ALA A 266 -3.13 -11.91 10.32
C ALA A 266 -2.34 -11.11 9.28
N LEU A 267 -2.96 -10.82 8.13
CA LEU A 267 -2.36 -9.97 7.09
C LEU A 267 -2.10 -8.55 7.61
N ALA A 268 -3.01 -7.99 8.41
CA ALA A 268 -2.83 -6.67 9.01
C ALA A 268 -1.68 -6.66 10.03
N LEU A 269 -1.53 -7.70 10.85
CA LEU A 269 -0.38 -7.87 11.73
C LEU A 269 0.94 -7.97 10.96
N ALA A 270 0.98 -8.69 9.83
CA ALA A 270 2.18 -8.77 9.00
C ALA A 270 2.55 -7.40 8.39
N ARG A 271 1.55 -6.59 8.02
CA ARG A 271 1.78 -5.19 7.65
C ARG A 271 2.28 -4.36 8.82
N HIS A 272 1.73 -4.56 10.02
CA HIS A 272 2.21 -3.91 11.24
C HIS A 272 3.66 -4.29 11.55
N ALA A 273 4.07 -5.53 11.24
CA ALA A 273 5.44 -6.04 11.38
C ALA A 273 6.43 -5.54 10.32
N GLY A 274 5.98 -4.79 9.30
CA GLY A 274 6.84 -4.15 8.31
C GLY A 274 6.55 -4.45 6.85
N ALA A 275 5.49 -5.22 6.52
CA ALA A 275 5.08 -5.38 5.13
C ALA A 275 4.38 -4.11 4.60
N ASP A 276 4.95 -3.52 3.56
CA ASP A 276 4.49 -2.31 2.87
C ASP A 276 3.14 -2.47 2.13
N SER A 277 2.80 -3.69 1.71
CA SER A 277 1.59 -4.00 0.93
C SER A 277 0.88 -5.27 1.40
N TRP A 278 -0.40 -5.42 1.02
CA TRP A 278 -1.16 -6.65 1.26
C TRP A 278 -0.56 -7.87 0.57
N LEU A 279 0.03 -7.67 -0.62
CA LEU A 279 0.70 -8.74 -1.35
C LEU A 279 1.98 -9.17 -0.62
N HIS A 280 2.83 -8.22 -0.21
CA HIS A 280 4.03 -8.53 0.55
C HIS A 280 3.71 -9.12 1.93
N ALA A 281 2.61 -8.71 2.58
CA ALA A 281 2.13 -9.34 3.80
C ALA A 281 1.72 -10.80 3.56
N ALA A 282 1.02 -11.09 2.46
CA ALA A 282 0.67 -12.45 2.10
C ALA A 282 1.91 -13.31 1.79
N THR A 283 2.88 -12.75 1.05
CA THR A 283 4.16 -13.41 0.77
C THR A 283 4.95 -13.67 2.05
N ALA A 284 5.05 -12.69 2.95
CA ALA A 284 5.77 -12.83 4.21
C ALA A 284 5.14 -13.87 5.15
N LEU A 285 3.82 -14.06 5.08
CA LEU A 285 3.12 -15.13 5.80
C LEU A 285 3.21 -16.48 5.10
N ASP A 286 3.70 -16.58 3.86
CA ASP A 286 3.57 -17.77 3.01
C ASP A 286 2.11 -18.20 2.82
N MET A 287 1.23 -17.22 2.58
CA MET A 287 -0.20 -17.44 2.37
C MET A 287 -0.52 -17.48 0.88
N ASN A 288 -1.45 -18.35 0.47
CA ASN A 288 -1.89 -18.41 -0.93
C ASN A 288 -2.40 -17.03 -1.42
N PRO A 289 -1.85 -16.51 -2.53
CA PRO A 289 -2.12 -15.14 -2.97
C PRO A 289 -3.58 -14.91 -3.39
N VAL A 290 -4.26 -15.92 -3.95
CA VAL A 290 -5.68 -15.83 -4.32
C VAL A 290 -6.54 -15.72 -3.07
N THR A 291 -6.21 -16.51 -2.05
CA THR A 291 -6.90 -16.53 -0.76
C THR A 291 -6.71 -15.21 0.00
N ALA A 292 -5.49 -14.69 0.03
CA ALA A 292 -5.17 -13.40 0.63
C ALA A 292 -5.83 -12.23 -0.12
N ALA A 293 -5.81 -12.25 -1.46
CA ALA A 293 -6.49 -11.25 -2.29
C ALA A 293 -7.99 -11.24 -2.04
N ARG A 294 -8.64 -12.40 -1.90
CA ARG A 294 -10.08 -12.48 -1.61
C ARG A 294 -10.41 -11.91 -0.23
N ALA A 295 -9.59 -12.18 0.79
CA ALA A 295 -9.79 -11.62 2.12
C ALA A 295 -9.64 -10.09 2.10
N THR A 296 -8.58 -9.58 1.47
CA THR A 296 -8.29 -8.13 1.45
C THR A 296 -9.26 -7.35 0.55
N SER A 297 -9.53 -7.80 -0.67
CA SER A 297 -10.41 -7.08 -1.61
C SER A 297 -11.87 -7.00 -1.16
N THR A 298 -12.33 -7.97 -0.38
CA THR A 298 -13.75 -8.06 0.03
C THR A 298 -13.99 -7.48 1.42
N LEU A 299 -13.03 -7.62 2.33
CA LEU A 299 -13.25 -7.30 3.75
C LEU A 299 -12.63 -5.96 4.16
N GLU A 300 -11.51 -5.55 3.58
CA GLU A 300 -10.89 -4.26 3.90
C GLU A 300 -11.83 -3.07 3.62
N PRO A 301 -12.57 -3.02 2.48
CA PRO A 301 -13.50 -1.93 2.22
C PRO A 301 -14.70 -1.87 3.19
N ARG A 302 -14.94 -2.92 3.97
CA ARG A 302 -16.06 -2.99 4.93
C ARG A 302 -15.71 -2.41 6.29
N ILE A 303 -14.44 -2.07 6.53
CA ILE A 303 -13.97 -1.48 7.78
C ILE A 303 -14.37 0.00 7.79
N SER A 304 -15.36 0.35 8.62
CA SER A 304 -15.86 1.72 8.72
C SER A 304 -14.93 2.65 9.50
N ASP A 305 -14.31 2.16 10.58
CA ASP A 305 -13.31 2.90 11.36
C ASP A 305 -11.93 2.24 11.26
N VAL A 306 -11.19 2.64 10.22
CA VAL A 306 -9.84 2.15 9.93
C VAL A 306 -8.87 2.46 11.07
N SER A 307 -9.04 3.59 11.77
CA SER A 307 -8.13 4.00 12.85
C SER A 307 -8.35 3.17 14.12
N ALA A 308 -9.60 2.85 14.45
CA ALA A 308 -9.91 1.92 15.53
C ALA A 308 -9.45 0.49 15.21
N PHE A 309 -9.64 0.03 13.97
CA PHE A 309 -9.16 -1.28 13.53
C PHE A 309 -7.65 -1.43 13.74
N TRP A 310 -6.84 -0.47 13.28
CA TRP A 310 -5.38 -0.53 13.45
C TRP A 310 -4.95 -0.45 14.92
N ARG A 311 -5.65 0.34 15.76
CA ARG A 311 -5.41 0.35 17.22
C ARG A 311 -5.62 -1.03 17.86
N ASP A 312 -6.63 -1.76 17.41
CA ASP A 312 -6.90 -3.10 17.91
C ASP A 312 -5.92 -4.14 17.34
N ILE A 313 -5.44 -3.97 16.10
CA ILE A 313 -4.35 -4.80 15.55
C ILE A 313 -3.05 -4.63 16.36
N GLU A 314 -2.76 -3.43 16.86
CA GLU A 314 -1.57 -3.19 17.69
C GLU A 314 -1.71 -3.78 19.09
N ARG A 315 -2.91 -3.70 19.67
CA ARG A 315 -3.23 -4.40 20.92
C ARG A 315 -3.08 -5.91 20.74
N LEU A 316 -3.56 -6.44 19.63
CA LEU A 316 -3.38 -7.83 19.27
C LEU A 316 -1.90 -8.21 19.13
N GLY A 317 -1.09 -7.37 18.47
CA GLY A 317 0.36 -7.57 18.40
C GLY A 317 1.03 -7.59 19.79
N THR A 318 0.56 -6.74 20.71
CA THR A 318 1.03 -6.72 22.11
C THR A 318 0.71 -8.04 22.82
N ARG A 319 -0.51 -8.57 22.66
CA ARG A 319 -0.90 -9.87 23.21
C ARG A 319 -0.06 -11.02 22.68
N ILE A 320 0.31 -10.99 21.40
CA ILE A 320 1.19 -12.00 20.80
C ILE A 320 2.56 -11.98 21.45
N ILE A 321 3.13 -10.80 21.70
CA ILE A 321 4.40 -10.65 22.41
C ILE A 321 4.29 -11.17 23.85
N GLU A 322 3.24 -10.76 24.58
CA GLU A 322 3.02 -11.16 25.98
C GLU A 322 2.84 -12.67 26.16
N ARG A 323 2.23 -13.36 25.18
CA ARG A 323 2.09 -14.83 25.19
C ARG A 323 3.38 -15.56 24.82
N GLY A 324 4.39 -14.86 24.32
CA GLY A 324 5.63 -15.43 23.82
C GLY A 324 5.60 -15.66 22.31
N LEU A 325 6.71 -15.30 21.67
CA LEU A 325 6.86 -15.40 20.22
C LEU A 325 7.12 -16.85 19.81
N VAL A 326 6.38 -17.30 18.79
CA VAL A 326 6.48 -18.63 18.21
C VAL A 326 6.88 -18.48 16.75
N ASP A 327 7.92 -19.19 16.29
CA ASP A 327 8.28 -19.21 14.87
C ASP A 327 7.32 -20.11 14.07
N TYR A 328 6.21 -19.54 13.61
CA TYR A 328 5.22 -20.24 12.79
C TYR A 328 5.75 -20.57 11.41
N ALA A 329 6.69 -19.80 10.85
CA ALA A 329 7.31 -20.10 9.56
C ALA A 329 8.19 -21.36 9.63
N ALA A 330 8.98 -21.54 10.68
CA ALA A 330 9.71 -22.78 10.94
C ALA A 330 8.76 -23.97 11.07
N ARG A 331 7.68 -23.82 11.87
CA ARG A 331 6.67 -24.89 12.02
C ARG A 331 5.99 -25.25 10.69
N ARG A 332 5.67 -24.26 9.84
CA ARG A 332 5.11 -24.50 8.50
C ARG A 332 6.07 -25.30 7.62
N ARG A 333 7.37 -24.96 7.63
CA ARG A 333 8.39 -25.69 6.87
C ARG A 333 8.53 -27.14 7.31
N VAL A 334 8.57 -27.39 8.61
CA VAL A 334 8.67 -28.74 9.21
C VAL A 334 7.45 -29.59 8.86
N LEU A 335 6.26 -28.97 8.85
CA LEU A 335 5.00 -29.66 8.65
C LEU A 335 4.52 -29.62 7.18
N ALA A 336 5.32 -29.10 6.25
CA ALA A 336 4.94 -28.91 4.84
C ALA A 336 4.55 -30.22 4.15
N ASP A 337 5.17 -31.34 4.55
CA ASP A 337 4.93 -32.66 3.98
C ASP A 337 4.11 -33.59 4.90
N LEU A 338 3.58 -33.07 6.02
CA LEU A 338 2.80 -33.86 6.98
C LEU A 338 1.41 -34.18 6.41
N SER A 339 1.37 -35.20 5.56
CA SER A 339 0.15 -35.69 4.92
C SER A 339 -0.55 -36.79 5.73
N THR A 340 0.19 -37.54 6.56
CA THR A 340 -0.33 -38.60 7.42
C THR A 340 0.48 -38.74 8.71
N VAL A 341 -0.18 -39.03 9.83
CA VAL A 341 0.49 -39.42 11.08
C VAL A 341 0.83 -40.91 11.05
N PRO A 342 1.98 -41.38 11.56
CA PRO A 342 2.28 -42.81 11.69
C PRO A 342 1.23 -43.55 12.52
N HIS A 343 0.93 -44.82 12.17
CA HIS A 343 -0.03 -45.62 12.94
C HIS A 343 0.38 -45.76 14.41
N THR A 344 1.68 -45.97 14.66
CA THR A 344 2.27 -46.13 15.99
C THR A 344 2.03 -44.94 16.90
N ALA A 345 2.06 -43.71 16.36
CA ALA A 345 1.83 -42.49 17.14
C ALA A 345 0.38 -42.34 17.63
N LEU A 346 -0.59 -43.00 16.98
CA LEU A 346 -2.02 -42.95 17.35
C LEU A 346 -2.51 -44.19 18.09
N SER A 347 -1.86 -45.35 17.87
CA SER A 347 -2.34 -46.65 18.34
C SER A 347 -2.51 -46.70 19.86
N ALA A 348 -1.52 -46.20 20.60
CA ALA A 348 -1.54 -46.22 22.07
C ALA A 348 -2.71 -45.42 22.67
N ALA A 349 -3.09 -44.30 22.04
CA ALA A 349 -4.21 -43.47 22.48
C ALA A 349 -5.58 -43.96 21.99
N CYS A 350 -5.64 -44.58 20.79
CA CYS A 350 -6.91 -45.03 20.20
C CYS A 350 -7.36 -46.40 20.73
N GLN A 351 -6.43 -47.28 21.10
CA GLN A 351 -6.73 -48.66 21.50
C GLN A 351 -7.58 -48.76 22.79
N PRO A 352 -7.30 -48.01 23.87
CA PRO A 352 -8.15 -48.01 25.07
C PRO A 352 -9.59 -47.55 24.79
N LEU A 353 -9.76 -46.69 23.79
CA LEU A 353 -11.04 -46.14 23.35
C LEU A 353 -11.76 -47.03 22.32
N ARG A 354 -11.16 -48.18 21.96
CA ARG A 354 -11.63 -49.11 20.92
C ARG A 354 -11.81 -48.45 19.55
N TYR A 355 -11.02 -47.42 19.26
CA TYR A 355 -11.04 -46.73 17.98
C TYR A 355 -10.05 -47.36 17.00
N SER A 356 -10.49 -47.57 15.76
CA SER A 356 -9.63 -48.02 14.69
C SER A 356 -8.78 -46.86 14.13
N VAL A 357 -7.48 -47.11 13.95
CA VAL A 357 -6.53 -46.16 13.35
C VAL A 357 -6.53 -46.34 11.83
N THR A 358 -7.55 -45.79 11.18
CA THR A 358 -7.69 -45.84 9.72
C THR A 358 -6.77 -44.83 9.03
N VAL A 359 -6.50 -45.01 7.73
CA VAL A 359 -5.76 -44.03 6.91
C VAL A 359 -6.43 -42.65 6.96
N GLN A 360 -7.76 -42.60 6.90
CA GLN A 360 -8.51 -41.35 6.99
C GLN A 360 -8.30 -40.65 8.33
N ARG A 361 -8.37 -41.39 9.46
CA ARG A 361 -8.09 -40.84 10.79
C ARG A 361 -6.67 -40.31 10.90
N ARG A 362 -5.69 -41.03 10.34
CA ARG A 362 -4.28 -40.60 10.30
C ARG A 362 -4.07 -39.31 9.49
N ARG A 363 -4.82 -39.10 8.41
CA ARG A 363 -4.82 -37.86 7.61
C ARG A 363 -5.51 -36.71 8.33
N HIS A 364 -6.68 -36.93 8.93
CA HIS A 364 -7.35 -35.91 9.74
C HIS A 364 -6.51 -35.50 10.95
N SER A 365 -5.79 -36.46 11.55
CA SER A 365 -4.83 -36.19 12.62
C SER A 365 -3.65 -35.33 12.16
N ALA A 366 -3.12 -35.60 10.95
CA ALA A 366 -2.07 -34.78 10.35
C ALA A 366 -2.56 -33.35 10.06
N ALA A 367 -3.77 -33.20 9.52
CA ALA A 367 -4.39 -31.90 9.31
C ALA A 367 -4.60 -31.14 10.62
N TRP A 368 -5.03 -31.85 11.68
CA TRP A 368 -5.20 -31.27 13.01
C TRP A 368 -3.87 -30.76 13.59
N ILE A 369 -2.80 -31.57 13.54
CA ILE A 369 -1.45 -31.15 13.98
C ILE A 369 -1.02 -29.90 13.20
N TRP A 370 -1.15 -29.92 11.87
CA TRP A 370 -0.79 -28.78 11.04
C TRP A 370 -1.55 -27.52 11.48
N GLN A 371 -2.87 -27.61 11.67
CA GLN A 371 -3.68 -26.48 12.15
C GLN A 371 -3.22 -25.96 13.52
N GLN A 372 -3.02 -26.85 14.50
CA GLN A 372 -2.64 -26.45 15.86
C GLN A 372 -1.28 -25.77 15.92
N PHE A 373 -0.30 -26.26 15.16
CA PHE A 373 1.07 -25.78 15.25
C PHE A 373 1.36 -24.59 14.33
N THR A 374 0.65 -24.47 13.20
CA THR A 374 0.85 -23.38 12.23
C THR A 374 -0.15 -22.23 12.37
N GLY A 375 -1.24 -22.44 13.11
CA GLY A 375 -2.36 -21.50 13.21
C GLY A 375 -3.09 -21.31 11.88
N GLY A 376 -2.98 -22.26 10.94
CA GLY A 376 -3.63 -22.18 9.63
C GLY A 376 -5.04 -22.74 9.55
N ASP A 377 -5.65 -22.61 8.37
CA ASP A 377 -6.95 -23.22 8.10
C ASP A 377 -6.78 -24.71 7.85
N LEU A 378 -7.54 -25.56 8.56
CA LEU A 378 -7.52 -27.02 8.37
C LEU A 378 -7.63 -27.45 6.89
N ARG A 379 -8.36 -26.68 6.07
CA ARG A 379 -8.58 -26.94 4.64
C ARG A 379 -7.32 -26.75 3.78
N GLU A 380 -6.34 -26.04 4.29
CA GLU A 380 -5.07 -25.73 3.61
C GLU A 380 -3.96 -26.69 4.05
N ALA A 381 -4.23 -27.62 4.97
CA ALA A 381 -3.26 -28.59 5.43
C ALA A 381 -2.82 -29.55 4.31
N PRO A 382 -1.54 -29.96 4.25
CA PRO A 382 -1.01 -30.88 3.24
C PRO A 382 -1.78 -32.21 3.16
N ALA A 383 -2.28 -32.69 4.31
CA ALA A 383 -3.08 -33.90 4.40
C ALA A 383 -4.40 -33.84 3.62
N TYR A 384 -4.86 -32.65 3.22
CA TYR A 384 -6.08 -32.44 2.43
C TYR A 384 -5.81 -32.12 0.96
N ALA A 385 -4.59 -32.38 0.47
CA ALA A 385 -4.31 -32.37 -0.96
C ALA A 385 -5.32 -33.27 -1.72
N PRO A 386 -5.99 -32.78 -2.78
CA PRO A 386 -7.04 -33.54 -3.48
C PRO A 386 -6.59 -34.91 -4.00
N THR A 387 -5.31 -35.03 -4.37
CA THR A 387 -4.68 -36.27 -4.84
C THR A 387 -4.71 -37.40 -3.80
N LEU A 388 -4.78 -37.07 -2.50
CA LEU A 388 -4.82 -38.06 -1.43
C LEU A 388 -6.23 -38.65 -1.24
N TRP A 389 -7.29 -37.96 -1.65
CA TRP A 389 -8.67 -38.30 -1.30
C TRP A 389 -9.55 -38.73 -2.47
N ALA A 390 -9.03 -38.74 -3.70
CA ALA A 390 -9.75 -39.22 -4.88
C ALA A 390 -10.22 -40.69 -4.68
N PRO A 391 -11.47 -41.03 -5.03
CA PRO A 391 -12.50 -40.24 -5.74
C PRO A 391 -13.48 -39.47 -4.83
N THR A 392 -13.20 -39.34 -3.53
CA THR A 392 -14.12 -38.69 -2.58
C THR A 392 -14.21 -37.19 -2.84
N GLY A 393 -15.44 -36.64 -2.84
CA GLY A 393 -15.62 -35.19 -2.91
C GLY A 393 -15.02 -34.46 -1.70
N MET A 394 -14.20 -33.44 -1.94
CA MET A 394 -13.47 -32.70 -0.89
C MET A 394 -14.40 -32.07 0.16
N ALA A 395 -15.63 -31.70 -0.19
CA ALA A 395 -16.62 -31.19 0.77
C ALA A 395 -16.93 -32.20 1.90
N SER A 396 -17.05 -33.49 1.56
CA SER A 396 -17.25 -34.57 2.54
C SER A 396 -16.01 -34.77 3.40
N VAL A 397 -14.82 -34.71 2.80
CA VAL A 397 -13.54 -34.79 3.52
C VAL A 397 -13.42 -33.66 4.55
N TYR A 398 -13.77 -32.43 4.16
CA TYR A 398 -13.74 -31.27 5.06
C TYR A 398 -14.76 -31.39 6.20
N ASP A 399 -15.99 -31.84 5.93
CA ASP A 399 -16.98 -32.03 7.01
C ASP A 399 -16.55 -33.13 7.97
N ASN A 400 -16.02 -34.25 7.47
CA ASN A 400 -15.48 -35.32 8.32
C ASN A 400 -14.27 -34.85 9.14
N GLY A 401 -13.41 -34.01 8.56
CA GLY A 401 -12.29 -33.38 9.28
C GLY A 401 -12.75 -32.46 10.40
N ARG A 402 -13.80 -31.67 10.16
CA ARG A 402 -14.43 -30.83 11.18
C ARG A 402 -15.04 -31.66 12.29
N ARG A 403 -15.76 -32.75 11.96
CA ARG A 403 -16.30 -33.70 12.94
C ARG A 403 -15.19 -34.35 13.75
N PHE A 404 -14.11 -34.80 13.10
CA PHE A 404 -12.94 -35.35 13.78
C PHE A 404 -12.40 -34.37 14.82
N THR A 405 -12.19 -33.12 14.45
CA THR A 405 -11.65 -32.08 15.34
C THR A 405 -12.57 -31.78 16.53
N THR A 406 -13.89 -31.72 16.29
CA THR A 406 -14.89 -31.37 17.32
C THR A 406 -15.25 -32.51 18.26
N THR A 407 -15.01 -33.77 17.84
CA THR A 407 -15.35 -34.97 18.63
C THR A 407 -14.12 -35.75 19.08
N MET A 408 -12.93 -35.16 18.93
CA MET A 408 -11.68 -35.82 19.29
C MET A 408 -11.58 -36.00 20.81
N PRO A 409 -11.38 -37.22 21.32
CA PRO A 409 -11.15 -37.44 22.73
C PRO A 409 -9.82 -36.82 23.19
N GLU A 410 -9.80 -36.31 24.42
CA GLU A 410 -8.63 -35.68 25.04
C GLU A 410 -7.35 -36.54 24.96
N PRO A 411 -7.36 -37.86 25.25
CA PRO A 411 -6.14 -38.68 25.14
C PRO A 411 -5.55 -38.73 23.71
N VAL A 412 -6.41 -38.61 22.69
CA VAL A 412 -5.96 -38.56 21.29
C VAL A 412 -5.39 -37.18 20.96
N ALA A 413 -6.01 -36.11 21.48
CA ALA A 413 -5.49 -34.76 21.36
C ALA A 413 -4.10 -34.62 22.01
N ASP A 414 -3.92 -35.18 23.20
CA ASP A 414 -2.65 -35.18 23.93
C ASP A 414 -1.56 -35.93 23.16
N ALA A 415 -1.87 -37.12 22.66
CA ALA A 415 -0.94 -37.90 21.86
C ALA A 415 -0.52 -37.18 20.57
N LEU A 416 -1.47 -36.52 19.90
CA LEU A 416 -1.17 -35.73 18.70
C LEU A 416 -0.38 -34.45 19.01
N THR A 417 -0.64 -33.83 20.17
CA THR A 417 0.14 -32.68 20.65
C THR A 417 1.57 -33.09 20.95
N ALA A 418 1.77 -34.20 21.68
CA ALA A 418 3.09 -34.75 21.97
C ALA A 418 3.86 -35.10 20.69
N TYR A 419 3.18 -35.73 19.72
CA TYR A 419 3.78 -36.05 18.43
C TYR A 419 4.13 -34.78 17.64
N GLY A 420 3.23 -33.78 17.56
CA GLY A 420 3.51 -32.49 16.91
C GLY A 420 4.67 -31.72 17.55
N ASN A 421 4.77 -31.75 18.88
CA ASN A 421 5.90 -31.20 19.62
C ASN A 421 7.20 -31.92 19.24
N SER A 422 7.19 -33.25 19.14
CA SER A 422 8.38 -34.02 18.73
C SER A 422 8.86 -33.67 17.32
N LEU A 423 7.94 -33.36 16.39
CA LEU A 423 8.30 -32.91 15.04
C LEU A 423 8.93 -31.52 15.03
N THR A 424 8.48 -30.62 15.91
CA THR A 424 8.89 -29.21 15.91
C THR A 424 10.01 -28.89 16.90
N ALA A 425 10.37 -29.83 17.78
CA ALA A 425 11.45 -29.68 18.75
C ALA A 425 12.83 -29.53 18.10
N ASP A 426 13.09 -30.20 16.98
CA ASP A 426 14.38 -30.18 16.27
C ASP A 426 14.65 -28.89 15.47
N SER A 427 13.67 -27.98 15.40
CA SER A 427 13.65 -26.84 14.48
C SER A 427 13.61 -25.47 15.19
N LEU A 428 13.63 -25.46 16.53
CA LEU A 428 13.76 -24.24 17.32
C LEU A 428 15.25 -23.99 17.60
N PRO A 429 15.81 -22.81 17.28
CA PRO A 429 17.15 -22.46 17.76
C PRO A 429 17.14 -22.53 19.29
N GLN A 430 18.03 -23.33 19.88
CA GLN A 430 18.34 -23.25 21.29
C GLN A 430 18.83 -21.82 21.55
N ASN A 431 18.00 -20.98 22.18
CA ASN A 431 18.41 -19.64 22.58
C ASN A 431 19.61 -19.78 23.52
N GLY A 432 20.80 -19.56 22.97
CA GLY A 432 22.04 -19.43 23.71
C GLY A 432 21.94 -18.21 24.60
N VAL A 433 21.99 -18.46 25.91
CA VAL A 433 22.34 -17.48 26.92
C VAL A 433 23.80 -17.10 26.69
N ALA A 434 24.06 -15.83 26.36
CA ALA A 434 25.27 -15.08 26.72
C ALA A 434 24.98 -13.58 26.59
#